data_AF-A0A1H5A2E7-F1
#
_entry.id   AF-A0A1H5A2E7-F1
#
_cell.length_a   1.000
_cell.length_b   1.000
_cell.length_c   1.000
_cell.angle_alpha   90.00
_cell.angle_beta   90.00
_cell.angle_gamma   90.00
#
_symmetry.space_group_name_H-M   'P 1'
#
loop_
_entity.id
_entity.type
_entity.pdbx_description
1 polymer ?
#
loop_
_entity_poly.entity_id
_entity_poly.type
_entity_poly.pdbx_seq_one_letter_code
_entity_poly.pdbx_strand_id
1 'polypeptide(L)' 'MKGGLQFEWWRGDGADVPEEHKPELIAEALRRASSMINDGYISGELHCEIEDVNYRGHWEFK' A
#
# COMPACT_ATOMS: atom_id res chain seq x y z
N MET A 1 -13.26 -12.04 -16.03
CA MET A 1 -13.15 -10.85 -15.17
C MET A 1 -11.66 -10.63 -14.94
N LYS A 2 -11.09 -9.50 -15.38
CA LYS A 2 -9.68 -9.19 -15.09
C LYS A 2 -9.65 -8.50 -13.73
N GLY A 3 -9.51 -9.29 -12.66
CA GLY A 3 -9.25 -8.74 -11.33
C GLY A 3 -7.83 -8.18 -11.28
N GLY A 4 -7.64 -7.05 -10.61
CA GLY A 4 -6.36 -6.37 -10.44
C GLY A 4 -6.15 -5.90 -9.00
N LEU A 5 -4.89 -5.82 -8.60
CA LEU A 5 -4.52 -5.26 -7.31
C LEU A 5 -4.56 -3.73 -7.39
N GLN A 6 -5.31 -3.10 -6.49
CA GLN A 6 -5.35 -1.65 -6.30
C GLN A 6 -4.77 -1.30 -4.93
N PHE A 7 -4.11 -0.15 -4.84
CA PHE A 7 -3.55 0.37 -3.60
C PHE A 7 -3.65 1.88 -3.56
N GLU A 8 -3.92 2.39 -2.36
CA GLU A 8 -4.00 3.81 -2.05
C GLU A 8 -3.11 4.09 -0.83
N TRP A 9 -2.41 5.22 -0.87
CA TRP A 9 -1.50 5.65 0.19
C TRP A 9 -1.77 7.12 0.53
N TRP A 10 -1.69 7.43 1.81
CA TRP A 10 -1.76 8.80 2.32
C TRP A 10 -0.75 8.98 3.43
N ARG A 11 -0.30 10.23 3.59
CA ARG A 11 0.58 10.61 4.70
C ARG A 11 -0.24 10.86 5.95
N GLY A 12 0.35 10.57 7.11
CA GLY A 12 -0.27 10.86 8.40
C GLY A 12 -0.50 12.35 8.65
N ASP A 13 0.25 13.23 7.99
CA ASP A 13 0.12 14.69 8.08
C ASP A 13 -0.86 15.30 7.06
N GLY A 14 -1.46 14.47 6.19
CA GLY A 14 -2.39 14.90 5.16
C GLY A 14 -1.76 15.57 3.93
N ALA A 15 -0.43 15.65 3.85
CA ALA A 15 0.24 16.13 2.64
C ALA A 15 0.23 15.06 1.52
N ASP A 16 0.53 15.50 0.31
CA ASP A 16 0.66 14.60 -0.84
C ASP A 16 1.87 13.66 -0.67
N VAL A 17 1.74 12.47 -1.23
CA VAL A 17 2.80 11.46 -1.28
C VAL A 17 3.89 11.93 -2.27
N PRO A 18 5.14 12.14 -1.82
CA PRO A 18 6.24 12.52 -2.69
C PRO A 18 6.51 11.45 -3.77
N GLU A 19 6.85 11.87 -4.99
CA GLU A 19 7.09 10.95 -6.12
C GLU A 19 8.25 9.99 -5.82
N GLU A 20 9.27 10.48 -5.12
CA GLU A 20 10.45 9.73 -4.71
C GLU A 20 10.12 8.55 -3.77
N HIS A 21 9.04 8.64 -2.98
CA HIS A 21 8.64 7.58 -2.04
C HIS A 21 7.70 6.56 -2.68
N LYS A 22 7.04 6.89 -3.80
CA LYS A 22 6.06 5.99 -4.45
C LYS A 22 6.61 4.61 -4.81
N PRO A 23 7.84 4.44 -5.34
CA PRO A 23 8.36 3.11 -5.66
C PRO A 23 8.45 2.19 -4.44
N GLU A 24 8.87 2.70 -3.29
CA GLU A 24 8.98 1.94 -2.05
C GLU A 24 7.59 1.59 -1.50
N LEU A 25 6.65 2.55 -1.52
CA LEU A 25 5.26 2.31 -1.13
C LEU A 25 4.57 1.26 -2.02
N ILE A 26 4.85 1.26 -3.32
CA ILE A 26 4.35 0.22 -4.24
C ILE A 26 4.95 -1.15 -3.91
N ALA A 27 6.27 -1.22 -3.67
CA ALA A 27 6.93 -2.45 -3.31
C ALA A 27 6.37 -3.04 -1.99
N GLU A 28 6.15 -2.19 -0.99
CA GLU A 28 5.57 -2.59 0.29
C GLU A 28 4.10 -3.06 0.14
N ALA A 29 3.30 -2.34 -0.65
CA ALA A 29 1.92 -2.73 -0.94
C ALA A 29 1.85 -4.12 -1.61
N LEU A 30 2.70 -4.36 -2.61
CA LEU A 30 2.79 -5.65 -3.31
C LEU A 30 3.23 -6.77 -2.37
N ARG A 31 4.23 -6.51 -1.53
CA ARG A 31 4.74 -7.50 -0.55
C ARG A 31 3.65 -7.89 0.44
N ARG A 32 2.95 -6.89 0.99
CA ARG A 32 1.90 -7.12 2.00
C ARG A 32 0.67 -7.79 1.40
N ALA A 33 0.18 -7.29 0.26
CA ALA A 33 -0.93 -7.90 -0.46
C ALA A 33 -0.63 -9.36 -0.84
N SER A 34 0.56 -9.65 -1.37
CA SER A 34 0.94 -11.02 -1.74
C SER A 34 0.92 -11.98 -0.56
N SER A 35 1.39 -11.53 0.61
CA SER A 35 1.31 -12.34 1.85
C SER A 35 -0.13 -12.60 2.26
N MET A 36 -0.99 -11.58 2.25
CA MET A 36 -2.37 -11.70 2.71
C MET A 36 -3.28 -12.44 1.71
N ILE A 37 -3.02 -12.33 0.41
CA ILE A 37 -3.72 -13.09 -0.63
C ILE A 37 -3.47 -14.59 -0.43
N ASN A 38 -2.24 -15.00 -0.07
CA ASN A 38 -1.94 -16.39 0.25
C ASN A 38 -2.72 -16.91 1.47
N ASP A 39 -3.10 -16.00 2.37
CA ASP A 39 -3.93 -16.31 3.55
C ASP A 39 -5.44 -16.18 3.27
N GLY A 40 -5.84 -15.89 2.03
CA GLY A 40 -7.24 -15.83 1.59
C GLY A 40 -7.92 -14.46 1.76
N TYR A 41 -7.19 -13.41 2.11
CA TYR A 41 -7.74 -12.05 2.18
C TYR A 41 -7.86 -11.41 0.79
N ILE A 42 -8.84 -10.53 0.63
CA ILE A 42 -9.07 -9.74 -0.60
C ILE A 42 -8.78 -8.25 -0.42
N SER A 43 -8.52 -7.80 0.80
CA SER A 43 -8.14 -6.43 1.11
C SER A 43 -7.42 -6.35 2.45
N GLY A 44 -6.74 -5.23 2.71
CA GLY A 44 -6.04 -5.03 3.98
C GLY A 44 -5.40 -3.65 4.14
N GLU A 45 -5.03 -3.35 5.37
CA GLU A 45 -4.33 -2.11 5.72
C GLU A 45 -2.84 -2.22 5.42
N LEU A 46 -2.25 -1.08 5.06
CA LEU A 46 -0.82 -0.90 4.81
C LEU A 46 -0.24 0.14 5.78
N HIS A 47 1.01 -0.09 6.18
CA HIS A 47 1.77 0.84 7.00
C HIS A 47 3.24 0.81 6.56
N CYS A 48 3.84 1.98 6.37
CA CYS A 48 5.23 2.12 5.94
C CYS A 48 5.81 3.43 6.49
N GLU A 49 7.09 3.44 6.83
CA GLU A 49 7.80 4.63 7.30
C GLU A 49 9.03 4.82 6.41
N ILE A 50 9.14 6.00 5.80
CA ILE A 50 10.23 6.36 4.87
C ILE A 50 10.72 7.75 5.25
N GLU A 51 12.00 7.89 5.59
CA GLU A 51 12.62 9.17 5.99
C GLU A 51 11.81 9.92 7.06
N ASP A 52 11.43 9.23 8.14
CA ASP A 52 10.60 9.74 9.25
C ASP A 52 9.16 10.15 8.86
N VAL A 53 8.75 9.94 7.60
CA VAL A 53 7.37 10.15 7.15
C VAL A 53 6.58 8.87 7.32
N ASN A 54 5.50 8.96 8.10
CA ASN A 54 4.59 7.85 8.35
C ASN A 54 3.49 7.80 7.27
N TYR A 55 3.41 6.68 6.57
CA TYR A 55 2.41 6.39 5.56
C TYR A 55 1.42 5.35 6.04
N ARG A 56 0.15 5.59 5.74
CA ARG A 56 -0.93 4.61 5.86
C ARG A 56 -1.52 4.37 4.49
N GLY A 57 -1.99 3.15 4.28
CA GLY A 57 -2.57 2.79 3.01
C GLY A 57 -3.61 1.70 3.12
N HIS A 58 -4.24 1.40 2.01
CA HIS A 58 -5.14 0.29 1.85
C HIS A 58 -4.84 -0.41 0.52
N TRP A 59 -4.93 -1.73 0.50
CA TRP A 59 -4.93 -2.51 -0.72
C TRP A 59 -6.21 -3.33 -0.84
N GLU A 60 -6.62 -3.59 -2.07
CA GLU A 60 -7.75 -4.47 -2.38
C GLU A 60 -7.56 -5.18 -3.73
N PHE A 61 -8.13 -6.37 -3.85
CA PHE A 61 -8.18 -7.16 -5.06
C PHE A 61 -9.60 -7.09 -5.66
N LYS A 62 -9.76 -6.35 -6.76
CA LYS A 62 -11.04 -6.09 -7.44
C LYS A 62 -11.05 -6.63 -8.85
#